data_AF-A0A125RMD1-F1
#
_entry.id   AF-A0A125RMD1-F1
#
_cell.length_a   1.000
_cell.length_b   1.000
_cell.length_c   1.000
_cell.angle_alpha   90.00
_cell.angle_beta   90.00
_cell.angle_gamma   90.00
#
_symmetry.space_group_name_H-M   'P 1'
#
loop_
_entity.id
_entity.type
_entity.pdbx_description
1 polymer ?
#
loop_
_entity_poly.entity_id
_entity_poly.type
_entity_poly.pdbx_seq_one_letter_code
_entity_poly.pdbx_strand_id
1 'polypeptide(L)'
;ATENLANTGLKLDAGLKFGSNNSWKAEGAEIPEKDESTKYSIKKLEVGSKVKKDEIYYKKSVIVSYDANGGIVVKASPDNVADKPAFTDTNFKVTADHTIVAGEEGEYVRKVVTPAVPKGTRKSIKTNKYAIGFDLSLGYDKWVTFDFGINATFDKIDDFGKAGVHEDVTAGSNENKPYLGMGFKLGSKPVEGLALSFAMDALANVGTNSKPAFDLLFDASYKWVALGAYFGNDLSAYAGKDENNKLLAIWPQWLPLNLMLPEIQILLRIWHSV
;
A
#
# COMPACT_ATOMS: atom_id res chain seq x y z
N ALA A 1 9.56 52.02 5.12
CA ALA A 1 10.36 50.95 5.72
C ALA A 1 10.41 49.80 4.73
N THR A 2 11.56 49.55 4.12
CA THR A 2 11.81 48.35 3.32
C THR A 2 12.18 47.24 4.30
N GLU A 3 11.16 46.59 4.87
CA GLU A 3 11.40 45.42 5.71
C GLU A 3 11.91 44.29 4.83
N ASN A 4 13.20 44.01 4.96
CA ASN A 4 13.84 42.90 4.28
C ASN A 4 13.42 41.62 5.01
N LEU A 5 12.84 40.64 4.28
CA LEU A 5 12.40 39.36 4.85
C LEU A 5 13.50 38.69 5.67
N ALA A 6 14.77 38.87 5.28
CA ALA A 6 15.94 38.34 5.98
C ALA A 6 16.07 38.78 7.45
N ASN A 7 15.53 39.96 7.82
CA ASN A 7 15.63 40.51 9.18
C ASN A 7 14.42 40.20 10.06
N THR A 8 13.40 39.53 9.51
CA THR A 8 12.16 39.20 10.25
C THR A 8 12.32 37.97 11.13
N GLY A 9 13.38 37.17 10.95
CA GLY A 9 13.53 35.86 11.58
C GLY A 9 12.67 34.77 10.93
N LEU A 10 11.86 35.10 9.92
CA LEU A 10 11.06 34.15 9.16
C LEU A 10 11.95 33.33 8.23
N LYS A 11 11.75 32.01 8.24
CA LYS A 11 12.39 31.04 7.35
C LYS A 11 11.29 30.33 6.58
N LEU A 12 11.45 30.23 5.26
CA LEU A 12 10.58 29.50 4.37
C LEU A 12 11.46 28.73 3.39
N ASP A 13 11.29 27.42 3.35
CA ASP A 13 11.83 26.54 2.33
C ASP A 13 10.69 25.64 1.83
N ALA A 14 10.57 25.50 0.52
CA ALA A 14 9.55 24.68 -0.10
C ALA A 14 10.18 23.93 -1.28
N GLY A 15 10.01 22.60 -1.28
CA GLY A 15 10.60 21.69 -2.25
C GLY A 15 9.53 20.86 -2.95
N LEU A 16 9.76 20.60 -4.24
CA LEU A 16 8.99 19.63 -5.01
C LEU A 16 9.91 18.47 -5.40
N LYS A 17 9.52 17.26 -5.03
CA LYS A 17 10.23 16.01 -5.31
C LYS A 17 9.54 15.28 -6.45
N PHE A 18 10.32 14.81 -7.41
CA PHE A 18 9.86 13.92 -8.47
C PHE A 18 10.66 12.62 -8.43
N GLY A 19 9.98 11.50 -8.30
CA GLY A 19 10.56 10.17 -8.41
C GLY A 19 10.25 9.57 -9.78
N SER A 20 11.25 8.92 -10.38
CA SER A 20 11.04 8.03 -11.52
C SER A 20 11.88 6.77 -11.36
N ASN A 21 11.36 5.64 -11.80
CA ASN A 21 12.06 4.36 -11.76
C ASN A 21 13.16 4.19 -12.84
N ASN A 22 13.76 5.30 -13.30
CA ASN A 22 14.87 5.33 -14.26
C ASN A 22 14.66 4.50 -15.55
N SER A 23 13.42 4.41 -16.06
CA SER A 23 13.10 3.67 -17.29
C SER A 23 13.68 4.27 -18.59
N TRP A 24 14.49 5.33 -18.53
CA TRP A 24 15.27 5.82 -19.68
C TRP A 24 16.33 4.81 -20.16
N LYS A 25 16.74 3.86 -19.31
CA LYS A 25 17.40 2.62 -19.74
C LYS A 25 16.35 1.52 -19.88
N ALA A 26 15.63 1.54 -21.00
CA ALA A 26 14.78 0.43 -21.42
C ALA A 26 15.65 -0.77 -21.84
N GLU A 27 16.40 -1.34 -20.90
CA GLU A 27 17.02 -2.64 -21.07
C GLU A 27 15.91 -3.67 -20.94
N GLY A 28 15.65 -4.36 -22.05
CA GLY A 28 14.51 -5.26 -22.19
C GLY A 28 14.63 -6.40 -21.19
N ALA A 29 13.77 -6.40 -20.18
CA ALA A 29 13.59 -7.59 -19.38
C ALA A 29 12.95 -8.66 -20.28
N GLU A 30 13.49 -9.88 -20.24
CA GLU A 30 12.85 -11.03 -20.85
C GLU A 30 11.43 -11.15 -20.29
N ILE A 31 10.44 -11.34 -21.16
CA ILE A 31 9.09 -11.68 -20.71
C ILE A 31 9.20 -13.08 -20.10
N PRO A 32 8.93 -13.26 -18.79
CA PRO A 32 8.95 -14.59 -18.20
C PRO A 32 7.89 -15.44 -18.90
N GLU A 33 8.27 -16.66 -19.24
CA GLU A 33 7.35 -17.65 -19.79
C GLU A 33 6.18 -17.81 -18.81
N LYS A 34 4.96 -17.70 -19.34
CA LYS A 34 3.76 -17.91 -18.56
C LYS A 34 2.94 -18.99 -19.23
N ASP A 35 2.77 -20.09 -18.51
CA ASP A 35 1.92 -21.20 -18.94
C ASP A 35 0.48 -20.74 -19.15
N GLU A 36 -0.22 -21.47 -20.03
CA GLU A 36 -1.66 -21.31 -20.19
C GLU A 36 -2.34 -21.52 -18.84
N SER A 37 -3.21 -20.60 -18.45
CA SER A 37 -3.96 -20.72 -17.20
C SER A 37 -5.44 -20.57 -17.48
N THR A 38 -6.22 -21.49 -16.92
CA THR A 38 -7.67 -21.45 -16.97
C THR A 38 -8.20 -21.07 -15.59
N LYS A 39 -9.10 -20.08 -15.54
CA LYS A 39 -9.83 -19.70 -14.32
C LYS A 39 -11.32 -19.81 -14.54
N TYR A 40 -12.03 -20.21 -13.49
CA TYR A 40 -13.48 -20.28 -13.46
C TYR A 40 -14.02 -19.27 -12.44
N SER A 41 -15.02 -18.49 -12.82
CA SER A 41 -15.69 -17.56 -11.90
C SER A 41 -17.21 -17.68 -12.00
N ILE A 42 -17.87 -17.67 -10.84
CA ILE A 42 -19.33 -17.63 -10.79
C ILE A 42 -19.78 -16.20 -11.12
N LYS A 43 -20.69 -16.08 -12.08
CA LYS A 43 -21.27 -14.82 -12.52
C LYS A 43 -22.78 -14.95 -12.55
N LYS A 44 -23.46 -14.08 -11.81
CA LYS A 44 -24.91 -13.92 -11.90
C LYS A 44 -25.19 -12.99 -13.08
N LEU A 45 -26.00 -13.46 -14.03
CA LEU A 45 -26.43 -12.68 -15.19
C LEU A 45 -27.91 -12.34 -15.02
N GLU A 46 -28.23 -11.06 -15.10
CA GLU A 46 -29.59 -10.53 -15.03
C GLU A 46 -30.03 -10.00 -16.40
N VAL A 47 -31.34 -9.87 -16.61
CA VAL A 47 -31.89 -9.32 -17.86
C VAL A 47 -31.26 -7.95 -18.14
N GLY A 48 -30.79 -7.74 -19.37
CA GLY A 48 -30.05 -6.55 -19.79
C GLY A 48 -28.53 -6.63 -19.61
N SER A 49 -28.00 -7.68 -18.98
CA SER A 49 -26.56 -7.93 -18.91
C SER A 49 -25.98 -8.17 -20.29
N LYS A 50 -24.79 -7.65 -20.57
CA LYS A 50 -24.09 -7.87 -21.85
C LYS A 50 -23.02 -8.95 -21.70
N VAL A 51 -23.07 -9.94 -22.57
CA VAL A 51 -22.01 -10.95 -22.74
C VAL A 51 -21.38 -10.77 -24.12
N LYS A 52 -20.06 -10.96 -24.20
CA LYS A 52 -19.32 -10.71 -25.44
C LYS A 52 -19.17 -12.00 -26.23
N LYS A 53 -19.06 -11.85 -27.56
CA LYS A 53 -18.66 -12.92 -28.45
C LYS A 53 -17.39 -13.61 -27.92
N ASP A 54 -17.33 -14.91 -28.09
CA ASP A 54 -16.23 -15.79 -27.72
C ASP A 54 -16.03 -16.05 -26.21
N GLU A 55 -16.84 -15.45 -25.32
CA GLU A 55 -16.86 -15.84 -23.91
C GLU A 55 -17.45 -17.24 -23.73
N ILE A 56 -16.97 -17.99 -22.73
CA ILE A 56 -17.44 -19.35 -22.44
C ILE A 56 -18.21 -19.35 -21.11
N TYR A 57 -19.45 -19.85 -21.12
CA TYR A 57 -20.31 -19.92 -19.94
C TYR A 57 -20.96 -21.29 -19.78
N TYR A 58 -20.86 -21.84 -18.57
CA TYR A 58 -21.58 -23.05 -18.15
C TYR A 58 -22.73 -22.66 -17.23
N LYS A 59 -23.90 -23.29 -17.35
CA LYS A 59 -24.92 -23.19 -16.30
C LYS A 59 -24.37 -23.82 -15.02
N LYS A 60 -24.54 -23.16 -13.87
CA LYS A 60 -24.05 -23.68 -12.58
C LYS A 60 -24.65 -25.07 -12.25
N SER A 61 -25.88 -25.33 -12.69
CA SER A 61 -26.58 -26.62 -12.50
C SER A 61 -25.92 -27.83 -13.19
N VAL A 62 -24.99 -27.59 -14.12
CA VAL A 62 -24.30 -28.63 -14.90
C VAL A 62 -22.97 -29.03 -14.25
N ILE A 63 -22.47 -28.23 -13.31
CA ILE A 63 -21.24 -28.51 -12.59
C ILE A 63 -21.53 -29.51 -11.47
N VAL A 64 -20.85 -30.65 -11.53
CA VAL A 64 -20.97 -31.75 -10.57
C VAL A 64 -20.00 -31.58 -9.41
N SER A 65 -18.76 -31.18 -9.71
CA SER A 65 -17.72 -30.95 -8.72
C SER A 65 -16.61 -30.07 -9.29
N TYR A 66 -15.66 -29.69 -8.43
CA TYR A 66 -14.41 -29.07 -8.82
C TYR A 66 -13.26 -30.07 -8.62
N ASP A 67 -12.30 -30.10 -9.54
CA ASP A 67 -11.11 -30.93 -9.40
C ASP A 67 -10.09 -30.31 -8.43
N ALA A 68 -9.04 -31.07 -8.10
CA ALA A 68 -7.99 -30.65 -7.17
C ALA A 68 -7.20 -29.40 -7.63
N ASN A 69 -7.29 -29.03 -8.91
CA ASN A 69 -6.64 -27.88 -9.51
C ASN A 69 -7.62 -26.70 -9.74
N GLY A 70 -8.86 -26.79 -9.22
CA GLY A 70 -9.90 -25.77 -9.40
C GLY A 70 -10.59 -25.78 -10.77
N GLY A 71 -10.37 -26.82 -11.57
CA GLY A 71 -11.14 -27.08 -12.79
C GLY A 71 -12.56 -27.57 -12.48
N ILE A 72 -13.45 -27.50 -13.48
CA ILE A 72 -14.85 -27.93 -13.32
C ILE A 72 -15.05 -29.33 -13.89
N VAL A 73 -15.77 -30.17 -13.16
CA VAL A 73 -16.29 -31.45 -13.65
C VAL A 73 -17.75 -31.23 -14.03
N VAL A 74 -18.08 -31.44 -15.29
CA VAL A 74 -19.45 -31.32 -15.83
C VAL A 74 -20.13 -32.68 -15.90
N LYS A 75 -21.46 -32.72 -15.84
CA LYS A 75 -22.24 -33.97 -16.00
C LYS A 75 -21.86 -34.67 -17.31
N ALA A 76 -21.63 -35.98 -17.26
CA ALA A 76 -21.38 -36.79 -18.45
C ALA A 76 -22.62 -36.73 -19.37
N SER A 77 -22.39 -36.40 -20.65
CA SER A 77 -23.38 -35.97 -21.66
C SER A 77 -23.95 -34.55 -21.50
N PRO A 78 -23.16 -33.51 -21.79
CA PRO A 78 -23.65 -32.15 -22.02
C PRO A 78 -24.48 -31.99 -23.32
N ASP A 79 -24.71 -33.06 -24.09
CA ASP A 79 -25.41 -33.03 -25.38
C ASP A 79 -26.93 -32.81 -25.27
N ASN A 80 -27.47 -32.74 -24.06
CA ASN A 80 -28.85 -32.29 -23.86
C ASN A 80 -28.90 -30.77 -24.00
N VAL A 81 -29.53 -30.31 -25.09
CA VAL A 81 -29.80 -28.91 -25.45
C VAL A 81 -30.38 -28.08 -24.28
N ALA A 82 -30.98 -28.71 -23.26
CA ALA A 82 -31.56 -28.07 -22.08
C ALA A 82 -30.53 -27.50 -21.08
N ASP A 83 -29.31 -28.05 -21.05
CA ASP A 83 -28.31 -27.77 -20.00
C ASP A 83 -27.30 -26.68 -20.41
N LYS A 84 -27.32 -26.24 -21.66
CA LYS A 84 -26.51 -25.10 -22.13
C LYS A 84 -27.24 -23.76 -21.96
N PRO A 85 -26.51 -22.65 -21.77
CA PRO A 85 -27.09 -21.32 -21.95
C PRO A 85 -27.61 -21.15 -23.39
N ALA A 86 -28.80 -20.57 -23.55
CA ALA A 86 -29.45 -20.42 -24.86
C ALA A 86 -28.64 -19.54 -25.83
N PHE A 87 -27.87 -18.61 -25.28
CA PHE A 87 -27.01 -17.66 -26.00
C PHE A 87 -25.62 -18.23 -26.37
N THR A 88 -25.40 -19.54 -26.22
CA THR A 88 -24.11 -20.19 -26.53
C THR A 88 -24.24 -21.29 -27.58
N ASP A 89 -23.15 -21.56 -28.29
CA ASP A 89 -23.03 -22.68 -29.22
C ASP A 89 -22.86 -24.04 -28.51
N THR A 90 -22.60 -25.08 -29.29
CA THR A 90 -22.34 -26.44 -28.79
C THR A 90 -21.08 -26.56 -27.92
N ASN A 91 -20.19 -25.58 -27.98
CA ASN A 91 -18.97 -25.51 -27.18
C ASN A 91 -19.10 -24.54 -25.99
N PHE A 92 -20.34 -24.18 -25.60
CA PHE A 92 -20.64 -23.23 -24.52
C PHE A 92 -20.10 -21.82 -24.77
N LYS A 93 -19.80 -21.51 -26.03
CA LYS A 93 -19.18 -20.26 -26.45
C LYS A 93 -20.24 -19.30 -26.99
N VAL A 94 -20.17 -18.05 -26.56
CA VAL A 94 -21.07 -16.99 -27.04
C VAL A 94 -20.79 -16.73 -28.52
N THR A 95 -21.80 -16.88 -29.38
CA THR A 95 -21.65 -16.83 -30.84
C THR A 95 -21.51 -15.41 -31.40
N ALA A 96 -22.15 -14.44 -30.75
CA ALA A 96 -22.09 -13.01 -31.05
C ALA A 96 -22.35 -12.20 -29.77
N ASP A 97 -21.96 -10.91 -29.75
CA ASP A 97 -22.30 -10.03 -28.64
C ASP A 97 -23.80 -10.09 -28.36
N HIS A 98 -24.16 -10.43 -27.11
CA HIS A 98 -25.53 -10.76 -26.75
C HIS A 98 -25.95 -10.02 -25.47
N THR A 99 -27.21 -9.60 -25.44
CA THR A 99 -27.82 -9.00 -24.25
C THR A 99 -28.80 -10.02 -23.69
N ILE A 100 -28.61 -10.39 -22.43
CA ILE A 100 -29.42 -11.39 -21.72
C ILE A 100 -30.88 -10.94 -21.71
N VAL A 101 -31.78 -11.81 -22.19
CA VAL A 101 -33.23 -11.56 -22.19
C VAL A 101 -33.93 -12.37 -21.10
N ALA A 102 -35.23 -12.11 -20.88
CA ALA A 102 -36.03 -12.87 -19.94
C ALA A 102 -36.07 -14.37 -20.32
N GLY A 103 -35.82 -15.24 -19.35
CA GLY A 103 -35.63 -16.69 -19.53
C GLY A 103 -34.17 -17.11 -19.70
N GLU A 104 -33.23 -16.17 -19.81
CA GLU A 104 -31.79 -16.42 -19.87
C GLU A 104 -31.03 -15.92 -18.64
N GLU A 105 -31.71 -15.33 -17.67
CA GLU A 105 -31.12 -14.94 -16.40
C GLU A 105 -30.76 -16.16 -15.53
N GLY A 106 -29.72 -16.03 -14.72
CA GLY A 106 -29.30 -17.11 -13.83
C GLY A 106 -27.86 -17.01 -13.35
N GLU A 107 -27.43 -18.03 -12.62
CA GLU A 107 -26.04 -18.19 -12.20
C GLU A 107 -25.26 -19.06 -13.19
N TYR A 108 -24.17 -18.51 -13.69
CA TYR A 108 -23.30 -19.13 -14.66
C TYR A 108 -21.87 -19.23 -14.12
N VAL A 109 -21.10 -20.14 -14.67
CA VAL A 109 -19.65 -20.21 -14.46
C VAL A 109 -18.96 -19.81 -15.74
N ARG A 110 -18.23 -18.70 -15.69
CA ARG A 110 -17.44 -18.17 -16.79
C ARG A 110 -16.07 -18.83 -16.79
N LYS A 111 -15.66 -19.38 -17.92
CA LYS A 111 -14.30 -19.88 -18.15
C LYS A 111 -13.47 -18.78 -18.81
N VAL A 112 -12.34 -18.46 -18.20
CA VAL A 112 -11.35 -17.52 -18.72
C VAL A 112 -10.07 -18.28 -19.02
N VAL A 113 -9.77 -18.45 -20.29
CA VAL A 113 -8.50 -19.01 -20.75
C VAL A 113 -7.54 -17.85 -20.98
N THR A 114 -6.45 -17.84 -20.24
CA THR A 114 -5.32 -16.95 -20.50
C THR A 114 -4.31 -17.75 -21.32
N PRO A 115 -4.10 -17.42 -22.60
CA PRO A 115 -3.21 -18.19 -23.46
C PRO A 115 -1.77 -18.16 -22.92
N ALA A 116 -1.02 -19.22 -23.18
CA ALA A 116 0.40 -19.26 -22.90
C ALA A 116 1.12 -18.10 -23.61
N VAL A 117 2.02 -17.43 -22.90
CA VAL A 117 2.87 -16.40 -23.48
C VAL A 117 4.24 -17.03 -23.71
N PRO A 118 4.60 -17.37 -24.96
CA PRO A 118 5.90 -17.97 -25.25
C PRO A 118 7.02 -17.00 -24.88
N LYS A 119 8.17 -17.54 -24.45
CA LYS A 119 9.37 -16.75 -24.19
C LYS A 119 9.74 -15.95 -25.44
N GLY A 120 9.53 -14.64 -25.39
CA GLY A 120 9.69 -13.75 -26.54
C GLY A 120 10.71 -12.65 -26.29
N THR A 121 11.49 -12.30 -27.31
CA THR A 121 12.40 -11.15 -27.35
C THR A 121 11.68 -9.83 -27.63
N ARG A 122 10.43 -9.66 -27.15
CA ARG A 122 9.80 -8.34 -27.15
C ARG A 122 10.32 -7.57 -25.95
N LYS A 123 10.89 -6.40 -26.23
CA LYS A 123 11.22 -5.37 -25.24
C LYS A 123 10.00 -5.19 -24.35
N SER A 124 10.05 -5.66 -23.10
CA SER A 124 9.03 -5.29 -22.11
C SER A 124 9.00 -3.77 -22.11
N ILE A 125 7.86 -3.16 -22.41
CA ILE A 125 7.71 -1.73 -22.14
C ILE A 125 7.77 -1.64 -20.62
N LYS A 126 8.94 -1.34 -20.05
CA LYS A 126 8.97 -0.82 -18.68
C LYS A 126 8.19 0.49 -18.76
N THR A 127 6.94 0.45 -18.34
CA THR A 127 6.09 1.64 -18.26
C THR A 127 6.83 2.62 -17.35
N ASN A 128 7.01 3.86 -17.78
CA ASN A 128 7.61 4.88 -16.93
C ASN A 128 6.73 5.02 -15.69
N LYS A 129 7.32 4.82 -14.51
CA LYS A 129 6.62 4.94 -13.22
C LYS A 129 7.05 6.23 -12.55
N TYR A 130 6.11 6.86 -11.86
CA TYR A 130 6.29 8.19 -11.29
C TYR A 130 5.88 8.24 -9.82
N ALA A 131 6.56 9.10 -9.08
CA ALA A 131 6.22 9.50 -7.72
C ALA A 131 6.35 11.02 -7.61
N ILE A 132 5.58 11.61 -6.70
CA ILE A 132 5.62 13.03 -6.40
C ILE A 132 5.69 13.22 -4.90
N GLY A 133 6.44 14.23 -4.47
CA GLY A 133 6.49 14.64 -3.08
C GLY A 133 6.61 16.14 -2.96
N PHE A 134 6.20 16.66 -1.82
CA PHE A 134 6.28 18.06 -1.47
C PHE A 134 6.79 18.17 -0.04
N ASP A 135 7.75 19.07 0.18
CA ASP A 135 8.22 19.41 1.51
C ASP A 135 8.09 20.91 1.73
N LEU A 136 7.77 21.27 2.96
CA LEU A 136 7.63 22.63 3.43
C LEU A 136 8.31 22.74 4.80
N SER A 137 9.28 23.63 4.91
CA SER A 137 9.88 24.01 6.18
C SER A 137 9.62 25.50 6.43
N LEU A 138 8.92 25.77 7.52
CA LEU A 138 8.61 27.10 8.03
C LEU A 138 9.32 27.30 9.35
N GLY A 139 9.79 28.51 9.62
CA GLY A 139 10.38 28.80 10.91
C GLY A 139 10.27 30.27 11.26
N TYR A 140 10.23 30.53 12.56
CA TYR A 140 10.40 31.85 13.13
C TYR A 140 11.48 31.76 14.21
N ASP A 141 12.68 32.22 13.83
CA ASP A 141 13.89 32.20 14.66
C ASP A 141 14.08 30.82 15.33
N LYS A 142 14.16 30.78 16.66
CA LYS A 142 14.26 29.56 17.47
C LYS A 142 12.92 29.18 18.11
N TRP A 143 11.89 30.02 17.99
CA TRP A 143 10.64 29.90 18.73
C TRP A 143 9.71 28.86 18.14
N VAL A 144 9.66 28.80 16.81
CA VAL A 144 8.80 27.86 16.08
C VAL A 144 9.56 27.37 14.87
N THR A 145 9.65 26.06 14.72
CA THR A 145 10.07 25.39 13.49
C THR A 145 8.98 24.40 13.12
N PHE A 146 8.55 24.40 11.87
CA PHE A 146 7.54 23.49 11.36
C PHE A 146 8.05 22.89 10.06
N ASP A 147 8.27 21.59 10.06
CA ASP A 147 8.59 20.81 8.87
C ASP A 147 7.38 19.97 8.52
N PHE A 148 7.02 19.91 7.24
CA PHE A 148 5.95 19.08 6.70
C PHE A 148 6.43 18.44 5.42
N GLY A 149 6.13 17.16 5.25
CA GLY A 149 6.40 16.41 4.02
C GLY A 149 5.20 15.57 3.66
N ILE A 150 4.92 15.48 2.36
CA ILE A 150 3.96 14.52 1.80
C ILE A 150 4.56 13.89 0.56
N ASN A 151 4.45 12.58 0.42
CA ASN A 151 4.99 11.82 -0.68
C ASN A 151 3.97 10.79 -1.16
N ALA A 152 3.85 10.61 -2.46
CA ALA A 152 2.95 9.64 -3.06
C ALA A 152 3.61 8.94 -4.24
N THR A 153 3.35 7.64 -4.39
CA THR A 153 3.63 6.92 -5.64
C THR A 153 2.34 6.70 -6.41
N PHE A 154 2.44 6.73 -7.74
CA PHE A 154 1.35 6.32 -8.62
C PHE A 154 1.36 4.82 -8.91
N ASP A 155 2.50 4.17 -8.67
CA ASP A 155 2.74 2.75 -8.85
C ASP A 155 3.20 2.08 -7.54
N LYS A 156 3.42 0.76 -7.59
CA LYS A 156 3.86 -0.04 -6.44
C LYS A 156 5.18 0.47 -5.88
N ILE A 157 5.34 0.45 -4.55
CA ILE A 157 6.56 0.93 -3.87
C ILE A 157 7.82 0.17 -4.37
N ASP A 158 7.68 -1.13 -4.60
CA ASP A 158 8.81 -1.99 -5.03
C ASP A 158 9.43 -1.52 -6.36
N ASP A 159 8.67 -0.77 -7.17
CA ASP A 159 9.15 -0.19 -8.42
C ASP A 159 10.08 1.03 -8.24
N PHE A 160 10.21 1.55 -7.03
CA PHE A 160 11.05 2.72 -6.69
C PHE A 160 12.24 2.37 -5.79
N GLY A 161 12.61 1.08 -5.67
CA GLY A 161 13.84 0.64 -4.99
C GLY A 161 13.72 0.50 -3.47
N LYS A 162 12.65 -0.16 -2.97
CA LYS A 162 12.36 -0.39 -1.54
C LYS A 162 12.37 0.88 -0.66
N ALA A 163 12.31 2.08 -1.25
CA ALA A 163 12.23 3.32 -0.49
C ALA A 163 10.95 3.32 0.37
N GLY A 164 11.11 3.28 1.70
CA GLY A 164 10.01 3.25 2.65
C GLY A 164 9.45 1.86 2.99
N VAL A 165 10.06 0.77 2.52
CA VAL A 165 9.70 -0.60 2.92
C VAL A 165 10.63 -1.06 4.04
N HIS A 166 10.11 -1.18 5.25
CA HIS A 166 10.82 -1.82 6.36
C HIS A 166 10.57 -3.33 6.31
N GLU A 167 11.63 -4.11 6.06
CA GLU A 167 11.55 -5.59 5.90
C GLU A 167 11.10 -6.31 7.19
N ASP A 168 11.23 -5.66 8.35
CA ASP A 168 11.00 -6.24 9.68
C ASP A 168 9.60 -5.96 10.27
N VAL A 169 8.71 -5.27 9.55
CA VAL A 169 7.40 -4.89 10.10
C VAL A 169 6.35 -5.95 9.77
N THR A 170 5.87 -6.64 10.80
CA THR A 170 4.82 -7.68 10.71
C THR A 170 3.47 -7.17 10.18
N ALA A 171 3.34 -5.84 10.07
CA ALA A 171 2.19 -5.12 9.54
C ALA A 171 2.58 -4.15 8.39
N GLY A 172 3.74 -4.41 7.76
CA GLY A 172 4.43 -3.52 6.84
C GLY A 172 3.60 -3.14 5.61
N SER A 173 3.77 -1.88 5.20
CA SER A 173 3.37 -1.35 3.91
C SER A 173 3.39 -2.41 2.81
N ASN A 174 2.26 -2.60 2.13
CA ASN A 174 2.16 -3.52 1.02
C ASN A 174 2.99 -2.99 -0.15
N GLU A 175 4.20 -3.54 -0.33
CA GLU A 175 5.14 -3.18 -1.40
C GLU A 175 4.53 -3.27 -2.81
N ASN A 176 3.49 -4.09 -2.94
CA ASN A 176 2.73 -4.32 -4.17
C ASN A 176 1.58 -3.33 -4.40
N LYS A 177 1.51 -2.23 -3.65
CA LYS A 177 0.50 -1.18 -3.82
C LYS A 177 1.14 0.21 -3.87
N PRO A 178 0.48 1.19 -4.53
CA PRO A 178 0.84 2.59 -4.37
C PRO A 178 0.73 3.03 -2.92
N TYR A 179 1.46 4.08 -2.56
CA TYR A 179 1.50 4.61 -1.20
C TYR A 179 1.28 6.11 -1.15
N LEU A 180 0.82 6.56 0.02
CA LEU A 180 0.78 7.94 0.46
C LEU A 180 1.45 8.00 1.83
N GLY A 181 2.53 8.76 1.95
CA GLY A 181 3.23 9.04 3.19
C GLY A 181 3.14 10.52 3.51
N MET A 182 3.00 10.85 4.79
CA MET A 182 3.07 12.21 5.31
C MET A 182 3.87 12.23 6.60
N GLY A 183 4.56 13.33 6.85
CA GLY A 183 5.28 13.56 8.08
C GLY A 183 5.20 15.03 8.44
N PHE A 184 5.20 15.34 9.74
CA PHE A 184 5.47 16.70 10.18
C PHE A 184 6.28 16.72 11.47
N LYS A 185 6.95 17.83 11.70
CA LYS A 185 7.66 18.12 12.95
C LYS A 185 7.45 19.57 13.33
N LEU A 186 6.90 19.79 14.52
CA LEU A 186 6.85 21.08 15.19
C LEU A 186 7.97 21.12 16.23
N GLY A 187 8.71 22.21 16.31
CA GLY A 187 9.82 22.40 17.24
C GLY A 187 9.85 23.79 17.83
N SER A 188 10.44 23.91 19.02
CA SER A 188 10.62 25.18 19.72
C SER A 188 11.84 25.14 20.64
N LYS A 189 12.57 26.24 20.73
CA LYS A 189 13.65 26.47 21.70
C LYS A 189 13.35 27.76 22.48
N PRO A 190 12.34 27.74 23.38
CA PRO A 190 11.79 28.95 23.97
C PRO A 190 12.76 29.63 24.95
N VAL A 191 13.66 28.87 25.57
CA VAL A 191 14.71 29.42 26.43
C VAL A 191 16.03 28.72 26.17
N GLU A 192 17.13 29.32 26.60
CA GLU A 192 18.45 28.71 26.46
C GLU A 192 18.50 27.35 27.16
N GLY A 193 18.97 26.34 26.42
CA GLY A 193 19.07 24.97 26.88
C GLY A 193 17.79 24.15 26.75
N LEU A 194 16.59 24.74 26.64
CA LEU A 194 15.33 23.99 26.45
C LEU A 194 14.99 23.83 24.96
N ALA A 195 14.78 22.60 24.51
CA ALA A 195 14.22 22.30 23.20
C ALA A 195 13.04 21.34 23.33
N LEU A 196 11.95 21.67 22.65
CA LEU A 196 10.72 20.89 22.55
C LEU A 196 10.51 20.50 21.09
N SER A 197 10.09 19.27 20.83
CA SER A 197 9.58 18.89 19.51
C SER A 197 8.43 17.91 19.60
N PHE A 198 7.53 18.02 18.63
CA PHE A 198 6.45 17.08 18.40
C PHE A 198 6.49 16.69 16.93
N ALA A 199 6.62 15.40 16.64
CA ALA A 199 6.67 14.86 15.29
C ALA A 199 5.61 13.78 15.11
N MET A 200 5.14 13.65 13.88
CA MET A 200 4.24 12.59 13.44
C MET A 200 4.69 12.10 12.08
N ASP A 201 4.76 10.79 11.90
CA ASP A 201 4.84 10.17 10.58
C ASP A 201 3.63 9.27 10.37
N ALA A 202 3.06 9.29 9.17
CA ALA A 202 1.96 8.44 8.78
C ALA A 202 2.12 7.93 7.34
N LEU A 203 1.77 6.67 7.13
CA LEU A 203 1.88 6.00 5.85
C LEU A 203 0.64 5.13 5.60
N ALA A 204 0.09 5.19 4.40
CA ALA A 204 -0.98 4.30 3.97
C ALA A 204 -0.75 3.81 2.54
N ASN A 205 -1.02 2.53 2.28
CA ASN A 205 -1.21 2.07 0.90
C ASN A 205 -2.52 2.62 0.33
N VAL A 206 -2.64 2.75 -0.98
CA VAL A 206 -3.89 3.19 -1.65
C VAL A 206 -4.74 1.96 -2.03
N GLY A 207 -6.03 1.94 -1.66
CA GLY A 207 -6.97 0.86 -2.02
C GLY A 207 -8.19 0.73 -1.09
N THR A 208 -9.03 -0.28 -1.33
CA THR A 208 -10.33 -0.48 -0.62
C THR A 208 -10.24 -0.97 0.83
N ASN A 209 -9.03 -1.21 1.37
CA ASN A 209 -8.81 -1.64 2.76
C ASN A 209 -7.54 -0.99 3.34
N SER A 210 -7.31 0.27 2.98
CA SER A 210 -6.14 1.02 3.43
C SER A 210 -6.25 1.35 4.92
N LYS A 211 -5.31 0.85 5.71
CA LYS A 211 -5.15 1.26 7.10
C LYS A 211 -3.88 2.11 7.22
N PRO A 212 -3.95 3.30 7.83
CA PRO A 212 -2.77 4.11 8.05
C PRO A 212 -1.91 3.50 9.16
N ALA A 213 -0.64 3.26 8.87
CA ALA A 213 0.39 3.16 9.89
C ALA A 213 0.75 4.58 10.31
N PHE A 214 0.81 4.85 11.60
CA PHE A 214 1.25 6.16 12.06
C PHE A 214 1.93 6.07 13.42
N ASP A 215 2.79 7.05 13.66
CA ASP A 215 3.43 7.26 14.94
C ASP A 215 3.59 8.73 15.27
N LEU A 216 3.81 8.98 16.55
CA LEU A 216 3.94 10.27 17.19
C LEU A 216 5.14 10.23 18.12
N LEU A 217 5.93 11.30 18.11
CA LEU A 217 7.06 11.49 19.01
C LEU A 217 6.94 12.87 19.64
N PHE A 218 6.97 12.92 20.96
CA PHE A 218 7.17 14.16 21.71
C PHE A 218 8.51 14.10 22.41
N ASP A 219 9.37 15.08 22.19
CA ASP A 219 10.65 15.24 22.87
C ASP A 219 10.72 16.57 23.62
N ALA A 220 11.27 16.52 24.81
CA ALA A 220 11.68 17.66 25.59
C ALA A 220 13.11 17.44 26.09
N SER A 221 14.01 18.37 25.82
CA SER A 221 15.40 18.32 26.28
C SER A 221 15.79 19.62 26.95
N TYR A 222 16.49 19.52 28.08
CA TYR A 222 17.10 20.64 28.78
C TYR A 222 18.59 20.37 29.01
N LYS A 223 19.46 21.11 28.33
CA LYS A 223 20.92 20.92 28.35
C LYS A 223 21.29 19.47 28.03
N TRP A 224 21.74 18.69 29.01
CA TRP A 224 22.19 17.30 28.86
C TRP A 224 21.11 16.26 29.23
N VAL A 225 19.91 16.68 29.63
CA VAL A 225 18.79 15.79 29.96
C VAL A 225 17.76 15.83 28.83
N ALA A 226 17.28 14.67 28.39
CA ALA A 226 16.20 14.55 27.42
C ALA A 226 15.15 13.54 27.89
N LEU A 227 13.89 13.85 27.60
CA LEU A 227 12.72 13.01 27.83
C LEU A 227 11.92 12.94 26.53
N GLY A 228 11.59 11.72 26.11
CA GLY A 228 10.83 11.46 24.89
C GLY A 228 9.66 10.51 25.18
N ALA A 229 8.50 10.79 24.60
CA ALA A 229 7.35 9.91 24.60
C ALA A 229 7.02 9.52 23.16
N TYR A 230 6.93 8.22 22.90
CA TYR A 230 6.66 7.68 21.57
C TYR A 230 5.36 6.86 21.58
N PHE A 231 4.56 7.06 20.55
CA PHE A 231 3.34 6.32 20.29
C PHE A 231 3.37 5.82 18.85
N GLY A 232 3.22 4.53 18.63
CA GLY A 232 2.99 3.96 17.30
C GLY A 232 1.75 3.08 17.33
N ASN A 233 0.91 3.14 16.31
CA ASN A 233 -0.22 2.21 16.21
C ASN A 233 0.25 0.79 15.83
N ASP A 234 -0.68 -0.17 15.76
CA ASP A 234 -0.44 -1.58 15.44
C ASP A 234 0.28 -1.85 14.11
N LEU A 235 0.27 -0.85 13.23
CA LEU A 235 0.85 -0.92 11.90
C LEU A 235 2.18 -0.14 11.78
N SER A 236 2.57 0.64 12.81
CA SER A 236 3.86 1.34 12.82
C SER A 236 5.03 0.35 12.98
N ALA A 237 6.14 0.65 12.31
CA ALA A 237 7.40 -0.09 12.44
C ALA A 237 7.94 -0.08 13.89
N TYR A 238 7.54 0.92 14.66
CA TYR A 238 8.02 1.16 16.01
C TYR A 238 6.90 0.97 17.05
N ALA A 239 5.84 0.25 16.66
CA ALA A 239 4.81 -0.20 17.58
C ALA A 239 5.45 -0.89 18.79
N GLY A 240 5.31 -0.29 19.96
CA GLY A 240 5.76 -0.89 21.20
C GLY A 240 5.02 -2.20 21.43
N LYS A 241 5.73 -3.31 21.55
CA LYS A 241 5.12 -4.61 21.86
C LYS A 241 5.67 -5.13 23.19
N ASP A 242 4.81 -5.76 23.98
CA ASP A 242 5.23 -6.50 25.16
C ASP A 242 5.93 -7.81 24.76
N GLU A 243 6.44 -8.53 25.75
CA GLU A 243 7.08 -9.84 25.59
C GLU A 243 6.18 -10.90 24.92
N ASN A 244 4.86 -10.67 24.90
CA ASN A 244 3.85 -11.52 24.28
C ASN A 244 3.37 -10.99 22.92
N ASN A 245 4.12 -10.06 22.31
CA ASN A 245 3.80 -9.41 21.04
C ASN A 245 2.50 -8.57 21.03
N LYS A 246 1.95 -8.23 22.19
CA LYS A 246 0.78 -7.36 22.32
C LYS A 246 1.19 -5.89 22.36
N LEU A 247 0.40 -5.03 21.72
CA LEU A 247 0.64 -3.59 21.70
C LEU A 247 0.66 -2.96 23.09
N LEU A 248 1.70 -2.19 23.32
CA LEU A 248 1.83 -1.23 24.41
C LEU A 248 1.37 0.12 23.91
N ALA A 249 0.38 0.70 24.60
CA ALA A 249 -0.24 1.94 24.20
C ALA A 249 0.72 3.15 24.23
N ILE A 250 1.87 3.06 24.90
CA ILE A 250 2.94 4.06 24.92
C ILE A 250 4.25 3.29 25.05
N TRP A 251 5.25 3.61 24.23
CA TRP A 251 6.59 3.01 24.35
C TRP A 251 7.61 4.12 24.67
N PRO A 252 8.30 4.06 25.82
CA PRO A 252 9.43 4.95 26.07
C PRO A 252 10.59 4.53 25.15
N GLN A 253 11.04 5.43 24.28
CA GLN A 253 12.01 5.09 23.24
C GLN A 253 13.47 5.23 23.73
N TRP A 254 14.02 4.32 24.57
CA TRP A 254 15.48 4.17 24.79
C TRP A 254 15.89 2.78 25.36
N LEU A 255 16.93 2.14 24.78
CA LEU A 255 17.67 0.97 25.31
C LEU A 255 19.10 1.38 25.77
N PRO A 256 19.75 0.69 26.73
CA PRO A 256 19.29 0.25 28.05
C PRO A 256 20.08 0.92 29.20
N LEU A 257 19.46 1.06 30.38
CA LEU A 257 20.14 0.79 31.66
C LEU A 257 19.11 0.36 32.70
N ASN A 258 19.33 -0.82 33.28
CA ASN A 258 18.50 -1.44 34.31
C ASN A 258 18.36 -0.54 35.54
N LEU A 259 17.14 -0.07 35.80
CA LEU A 259 16.64 0.21 37.14
C LEU A 259 15.11 0.13 37.10
N MET A 260 14.60 -1.07 37.32
CA MET A 260 13.17 -1.32 37.52
C MET A 260 12.76 -0.84 38.90
N LEU A 261 11.80 0.09 38.97
CA LEU A 261 10.94 0.30 40.14
C LEU A 261 9.47 0.31 39.68
N PRO A 262 8.53 -0.21 40.49
CA PRO A 262 7.34 -0.86 39.92
C PRO A 262 6.19 0.05 39.51
N GLU A 263 6.18 1.36 39.82
CA GLU A 263 4.92 2.12 39.75
C GLU A 263 4.94 3.49 39.07
N ILE A 264 6.09 3.96 38.56
CA ILE A 264 6.14 5.13 37.65
C ILE A 264 7.31 4.92 36.66
N GLN A 265 7.00 4.68 35.38
CA GLN A 265 8.03 4.55 34.34
C GLN A 265 8.55 5.93 33.91
N ILE A 266 9.51 6.49 34.66
CA ILE A 266 10.35 7.60 34.20
C ILE A 266 11.69 7.01 33.79
N LEU A 267 11.92 6.87 32.47
CA LEU A 267 13.21 6.46 31.93
C LEU A 267 14.07 7.72 31.70
N LEU A 268 15.10 7.91 32.54
CA LEU A 268 16.02 9.04 32.48
C LEU A 268 17.23 8.68 31.62
N ARG A 269 17.57 9.48 30.59
CA ARG A 269 18.85 9.35 29.87
C ARG A 269 19.79 10.49 30.32
N ILE A 270 20.93 10.13 30.90
CA ILE A 270 22.05 11.05 31.20
C ILE A 270 23.12 10.80 30.15
N TRP A 271 23.45 11.82 29.34
CA TRP A 271 24.66 11.80 28.53
C TRP A 271 25.71 12.72 29.15
N HIS A 272 26.94 12.22 29.28
CA HIS A 272 28.12 13.05 29.45
C HIS A 272 28.66 13.34 28.04
N SER A 273 28.75 14.61 27.63
CA SER A 273 29.54 14.96 26.45
C SER A 273 31.01 15.05 26.87
N VAL A 274 31.89 14.42 26.08
CA VAL A 274 33.29 14.84 25.96
C VAL A 274 33.38 15.77 24.78
#